data_AF-A0A2V8IUD1-F1
#
_entry.id   AF-A0A2V8IUD1-F1
#
_cell.length_a   1.000
_cell.length_b   1.000
_cell.length_c   1.000
_cell.angle_alpha   90.00
_cell.angle_beta   90.00
_cell.angle_gamma   90.00
#
_symmetry.space_group_name_H-M   'P 1'
#
loop_
_entity.id
_entity.type
_entity.pdbx_description
1 polymer ?
#
loop_
_entity_poly.entity_id
_entity_poly.type
_entity_poly.pdbx_seq_one_letter_code
_entity_poly.pdbx_strand_id
1 'polypeptide(L)' 'MRSLFGGWSQHYSLYPSSDHVVVAFRDELAPYEIGKGTIRFPLSEPVPVRLIEGIAKLRAKEVVEREKGKAAAPKKR' A
#
# COMPACT_ATOMS: atom_id res chain seq x y z
N MET A 1 -1.84 -20.73 35.26
CA MET A 1 -2.37 -20.31 33.96
C MET A 1 -1.26 -19.58 33.22
N ARG A 2 -0.63 -20.19 32.20
CA ARG A 2 0.49 -19.57 31.47
C ARG A 2 -0.11 -18.68 30.39
N SER A 3 -0.17 -17.38 30.64
CA SER A 3 -0.62 -16.41 29.65
C SER A 3 0.36 -16.39 28.48
N LEU A 4 -0.07 -16.92 27.34
CA LEU A 4 0.63 -16.80 26.07
C LEU A 4 0.21 -15.47 25.44
N PHE A 5 1.05 -14.45 25.56
CA PHE A 5 0.92 -13.22 24.77
C PHE A 5 1.73 -13.39 23.49
N GLY A 6 1.05 -13.69 22.38
CA GLY A 6 1.63 -13.72 21.04
C GLY A 6 1.35 -12.41 20.32
N GLY A 7 2.20 -11.40 20.52
CA GLY A 7 2.16 -10.17 19.74
C GLY A 7 3.29 -10.20 18.71
N TRP A 8 3.01 -10.59 17.47
CA TRP A 8 3.98 -10.54 16.38
C TRP A 8 3.45 -9.63 15.27
N SER A 9 3.49 -8.32 15.50
CA SER A 9 3.44 -7.32 14.42
C SER A 9 4.86 -6.88 14.11
N GLN A 10 5.68 -7.81 13.60
CA GLN A 10 7.04 -7.50 13.09
C GLN A 10 6.99 -6.71 11.77
N HIS A 11 5.80 -6.38 11.28
CA HIS A 11 5.58 -5.66 10.04
C HIS A 11 4.35 -4.75 10.13
N TYR A 12 4.41 -3.63 9.43
CA TYR A 12 3.25 -2.78 9.15
C TYR A 12 2.81 -3.01 7.71
N SER A 13 1.50 -2.98 7.48
CA SER A 13 0.90 -3.24 6.17
C SER A 13 0.31 -1.96 5.59
N LEU A 14 0.69 -1.62 4.36
CA LEU A 14 0.13 -0.49 3.63
C LEU A 14 -1.00 -0.97 2.70
N TYR A 15 -2.16 -0.36 2.85
CA TYR A 15 -3.36 -0.57 2.04
C TYR A 15 -3.89 0.76 1.49
N PRO A 16 -4.55 0.77 0.32
CA PRO A 16 -4.61 -0.28 -0.71
C PRO A 16 -3.42 -0.17 -1.66
N SER A 17 -2.67 -1.25 -1.84
CA SER A 17 -1.66 -1.31 -2.91
C SER A 17 -2.34 -1.78 -4.20
N SER A 18 -2.70 -0.85 -5.08
CA SER A 18 -3.18 -1.22 -6.42
C SER A 18 -2.02 -1.76 -7.25
N ASP A 19 -2.26 -2.67 -8.19
CA ASP A 19 -1.23 -3.20 -9.10
C ASP A 19 -0.41 -2.09 -9.77
N HIS A 20 -1.06 -0.96 -10.08
CA HIS A 20 -0.40 0.21 -10.67
C HIS A 20 0.72 0.80 -9.77
N VAL A 21 0.52 0.79 -8.45
CA VAL A 21 1.53 1.20 -7.46
C VAL A 21 2.65 0.16 -7.40
N VAL A 22 2.31 -1.12 -7.37
CA VAL A 22 3.30 -2.21 -7.33
C VAL A 22 4.19 -2.19 -8.57
N VAL A 23 3.61 -1.93 -9.75
CA VAL A 23 4.37 -1.82 -11.01
C VAL A 23 5.23 -0.56 -11.04
N ALA A 24 4.69 0.60 -10.64
CA ALA A 24 5.42 1.86 -10.65
C ALA A 24 6.60 1.90 -9.68
N PHE A 25 6.48 1.19 -8.54
CA PHE A 25 7.49 1.12 -7.50
C PHE A 25 8.14 -0.27 -7.39
N ARG A 26 8.12 -1.08 -8.46
CA ARG A 26 8.58 -2.48 -8.42
C ARG A 26 9.99 -2.63 -7.89
N ASP A 27 10.92 -1.79 -8.32
CA ASP A 27 12.32 -1.81 -7.88
C ASP A 27 12.48 -1.40 -6.40
N GLU A 28 11.74 -0.38 -5.96
CA GLU A 28 11.73 0.05 -4.55
C GLU A 28 10.98 -0.94 -3.64
N LEU A 29 10.07 -1.74 -4.20
CA LEU A 29 9.32 -2.78 -3.52
C LEU A 29 9.99 -4.14 -3.57
N ALA A 30 11.06 -4.31 -4.34
CA ALA A 30 11.81 -5.55 -4.44
C ALA A 30 12.30 -6.11 -3.08
N PRO A 31 12.73 -5.30 -2.09
CA PRO A 31 13.11 -5.81 -0.78
C PRO A 31 11.92 -6.07 0.16
N TYR A 32 10.69 -5.70 -0.22
CA TYR A 32 9.51 -5.78 0.64
C TYR A 32 8.56 -6.90 0.23
N GLU A 33 7.80 -7.42 1.19
CA GLU A 33 6.89 -8.53 0.94
C GLU A 33 5.54 -8.01 0.42
N ILE A 34 5.18 -8.36 -0.81
CA ILE A 34 3.96 -7.90 -1.47
C ILE A 34 2.89 -8.99 -1.38
N GLY A 35 1.82 -8.69 -0.66
CA GLY A 35 0.59 -9.49 -0.59
C GLY A 35 -0.45 -9.05 -1.62
N LYS A 36 -1.58 -9.76 -1.66
CA LYS A 36 -2.71 -9.45 -2.55
C LYS A 36 -3.33 -8.09 -2.18
N GLY A 37 -2.85 -7.02 -2.83
CA GLY A 37 -3.30 -5.65 -2.57
C GLY A 37 -2.65 -4.97 -1.35
N THR A 38 -1.56 -5.52 -0.84
CA THR A 38 -0.91 -5.06 0.40
C THR A 38 0.59 -5.09 0.27
N ILE A 39 1.27 -4.07 0.79
CA ILE A 39 2.73 -4.11 0.95
C ILE A 39 3.01 -4.27 2.45
N ARG A 40 3.76 -5.31 2.81
CA ARG A 40 4.23 -5.55 4.17
C ARG A 40 5.64 -5.02 4.29
N PHE A 41 5.81 -4.07 5.19
CA PHE A 41 7.10 -3.49 5.52
C PHE A 41 7.57 -4.03 6.86
N PRO A 42 8.82 -4.47 6.97
CA PRO A 42 9.40 -4.88 8.25
C PRO A 42 9.48 -3.69 9.20
N LEU A 43 9.14 -3.91 10.48
CA LEU A 43 9.25 -2.90 11.54
C LEU A 43 10.70 -2.71 12.01
N SER A 44 11.59 -3.63 11.62
CA SER A 44 13.03 -3.60 11.92
C SER A 44 13.80 -2.60 11.04
N GLU A 45 13.24 -2.20 9.91
CA GLU A 45 13.88 -1.27 8.99
C GLU A 45 13.31 0.14 9.13
N PRO A 46 14.13 1.18 8.86
CA PRO A 46 13.63 2.54 8.83
C PRO A 46 12.51 2.68 7.80
N VAL A 47 11.46 3.41 8.17
CA VAL A 47 10.32 3.67 7.30
C VAL A 47 10.79 4.36 6.01
N PRO A 48 10.53 3.79 4.82
CA PRO A 48 10.97 4.37 3.56
C PRO A 48 10.03 5.54 3.18
N VAL A 49 10.24 6.69 3.82
CA VAL A 49 9.38 7.88 3.66
C VAL A 49 9.26 8.30 2.20
N ARG A 50 10.35 8.19 1.42
CA ARG A 50 10.36 8.52 -0.02
C ARG A 50 9.41 7.64 -0.83
N LEU A 51 9.43 6.33 -0.56
CA LEU A 51 8.55 5.36 -1.20
C LEU A 51 7.09 5.65 -0.82
N ILE A 52 6.81 5.85 0.47
CA ILE A 52 5.46 6.17 0.95
C ILE A 52 4.94 7.48 0.34
N GLU A 53 5.79 8.50 0.24
CA GLU A 53 5.43 9.77 -0.40
C GLU A 53 5.15 9.60 -1.90
N GLY A 54 5.97 8.81 -2.61
CA GLY A 54 5.75 8.46 -4.01
C GLY A 54 4.42 7.74 -4.22
N ILE A 55 4.13 6.73 -3.38
CA ILE A 55 2.86 6.01 -3.37
C ILE A 55 1.72 6.98 -3.11
N ALA A 56 1.81 7.83 -2.08
CA ALA A 56 0.77 8.79 -1.73
C ALA A 56 0.49 9.79 -2.87
N LYS A 57 1.52 10.31 -3.54
CA LYS A 57 1.39 11.20 -4.71
C LYS A 57 0.75 10.49 -5.90
N LEU A 58 1.16 9.26 -6.18
CA LEU A 58 0.59 8.46 -7.28
C LEU A 58 -0.88 8.15 -7.01
N ARG A 59 -1.21 7.75 -5.78
CA ARG A 59 -2.59 7.56 -5.32
C ARG A 59 -3.41 8.84 -5.38
N ALA A 60 -2.87 9.98 -4.96
CA ALA A 60 -3.56 11.26 -5.04
C ALA A 60 -3.91 11.60 -6.50
N LYS A 61 -2.98 11.37 -7.44
CA LYS A 61 -3.25 11.51 -8.88
C LYS A 61 -4.31 10.52 -9.36
N GLU A 62 -4.18 9.23 -9.04
CA GLU A 62 -5.18 8.21 -9.42
C GLU A 62 -6.57 8.52 -8.87
N VAL A 63 -6.66 9.01 -7.63
CA VAL A 63 -7.94 9.40 -7.00
C VAL A 63 -8.51 10.62 -7.71
N VAL A 64 -7.71 11.64 -8.00
CA VAL A 64 -8.18 12.82 -8.75
C VAL A 64 -8.66 12.44 -10.15
N GLU A 65 -7.92 11.60 -10.86
CA GLU A 65 -8.29 11.11 -12.20
C GLU A 65 -9.50 10.18 -12.15
N ARG A 66 -9.61 9.33 -11.11
CA ARG A 66 -10.77 8.47 -10.88
C ARG A 66 -12.00 9.27 -10.47
N GLU A 67 -11.88 10.37 -9.75
CA GLU A 67 -13.01 11.25 -9.42
C GLU A 67 -13.48 12.00 -10.69
N LYS A 68 -12.56 12.46 -11.55
CA LYS A 68 -12.90 12.97 -12.88
C LYS A 68 -13.56 11.90 -13.76
N GLY A 69 -13.11 10.64 -13.70
CA GLY A 69 -13.69 9.52 -14.44
C GLY A 69 -15.00 8.97 -13.85
N LYS A 70 -15.19 9.05 -12.53
CA LYS A 70 -16.44 8.65 -11.84
C LYS A 70 -17.59 9.62 -12.11
N ALA A 71 -17.31 10.87 -12.47
CA ALA A 71 -18.32 11.75 -13.04
C ALA A 71 -18.88 11.21 -14.38
N ALA A 72 -18.20 10.25 -15.03
CA ALA A 72 -18.56 9.68 -16.33
C ALA A 72 -18.96 8.19 -16.32
N ALA A 73 -18.91 7.48 -15.18
CA ALA A 73 -19.30 6.07 -15.10
C ALA A 73 -20.43 5.86 -14.07
N PRO A 74 -21.68 5.61 -14.52
CA PRO A 74 -22.82 5.49 -13.62
C PRO A 74 -22.69 4.24 -12.75
N LYS A 75 -22.98 4.39 -11.45
CA LYS A 75 -23.28 3.31 -10.52
C LYS A 75 -24.32 2.38 -11.16
N LYS A 76 -23.92 1.15 -11.52
CA LYS A 76 -24.88 0.10 -11.84
C LYS A 76 -25.59 -0.28 -10.54
N ARG A 77 -26.87 0.10 -10.45
CA ARG A 77 -27.85 -0.36 -9.47
C ARG A 77 -28.10 -1.86 -9.60
#